data_AF-A0A3M0WDG4-F1
#
_entry.id   AF-A0A3M0WDG4-F1
#
_cell.length_a   1.000
_cell.length_b   1.000
_cell.length_c   1.000
_cell.angle_alpha   90.00
_cell.angle_beta   90.00
_cell.angle_gamma   90.00
#
_symmetry.space_group_name_H-M   'P 1'
#
loop_
_entity.id
_entity.type
_entity.pdbx_description
1 polymer ?
#
loop_
_entity_poly.entity_id
_entity_poly.type
_entity_poly.pdbx_seq_one_letter_code
_entity_poly.pdbx_strand_id
1 'polypeptide(L)'
;LREPKHFNKYADVFVITKLFLLNEKEKEEFFYYLQQYAKPYFIAEEKFVRFVDNQLEYNFDIMVDVDVGIFSGLGNNDQFFRYMMNCADKCGFRIKYMKSFPDHYDYKKLDLYKDVDFWITTYKDFIKLNPEQIKEYNIFALMYDLSLPDEYFKYLEKKLYIRKGLKPPSR
;
A
#
# COMPACT_ATOMS: atom_id res chain seq x y z
N LEU A 1 -16.03 -10.56 4.69
CA LEU A 1 -16.26 -9.11 4.82
C LEU A 1 -16.77 -8.83 6.23
N ARG A 2 -16.38 -7.71 6.86
CA ARG A 2 -16.86 -7.35 8.21
C ARG A 2 -18.32 -6.92 8.22
N GLU A 3 -18.80 -6.31 7.13
CA GLU A 3 -20.19 -5.91 6.93
C GLU A 3 -20.70 -6.40 5.57
N PRO A 4 -22.01 -6.67 5.43
CA PRO A 4 -22.62 -6.99 4.15
C PRO A 4 -22.56 -5.83 3.15
N LYS A 5 -22.45 -6.14 1.85
CA LYS A 5 -22.38 -5.15 0.75
C LYS A 5 -23.49 -4.09 0.76
N HIS A 6 -24.69 -4.41 1.24
CA HIS A 6 -25.80 -3.46 1.29
C HIS A 6 -25.57 -2.29 2.27
N PHE A 7 -24.60 -2.38 3.19
CA PHE A 7 -24.22 -1.28 4.09
C PHE A 7 -23.55 -0.12 3.36
N ASN A 8 -23.04 -0.33 2.14
CA ASN A 8 -22.49 0.75 1.30
C ASN A 8 -23.50 1.89 1.06
N LYS A 9 -24.81 1.63 1.20
CA LYS A 9 -25.86 2.67 1.13
C LYS A 9 -25.77 3.73 2.24
N TYR A 10 -24.99 3.52 3.29
CA TYR A 10 -24.81 4.49 4.37
C TYR A 10 -23.62 5.43 4.17
N ALA A 11 -22.71 5.15 3.23
CA ALA A 11 -21.57 6.02 2.96
C ALA A 11 -22.02 7.38 2.38
N ASP A 12 -21.40 8.50 2.76
CA ASP A 12 -21.64 9.79 2.08
C ASP A 12 -20.79 9.96 0.82
N VAL A 13 -19.68 9.24 0.77
CA VAL A 13 -18.65 9.28 -0.28
C VAL A 13 -17.91 7.96 -0.28
N PHE A 14 -17.47 7.51 -1.45
CA PHE A 14 -16.58 6.36 -1.57
C PHE A 14 -15.14 6.81 -1.82
N VAL A 15 -14.19 6.20 -1.10
CA VAL A 15 -12.76 6.30 -1.41
C VAL A 15 -12.30 4.95 -1.91
N ILE A 16 -11.88 4.91 -3.17
CA ILE A 16 -11.49 3.70 -3.86
C ILE A 16 -9.98 3.54 -3.74
N THR A 17 -9.52 2.51 -3.04
CA THR A 17 -8.10 2.19 -2.88
C THR A 17 -7.73 0.95 -3.70
N LYS A 18 -6.43 0.74 -3.96
CA LYS A 18 -5.90 -0.47 -4.60
C LYS A 18 -6.50 -0.81 -5.97
N LEU A 19 -7.00 0.19 -6.71
CA LEU A 19 -7.60 0.00 -8.04
C LEU A 19 -6.62 -0.61 -9.06
N PHE A 20 -5.32 -0.38 -8.86
CA PHE A 20 -4.24 -0.91 -9.70
C PHE A 20 -4.12 -2.45 -9.65
N LEU A 21 -4.75 -3.11 -8.67
CA LEU A 21 -4.77 -4.57 -8.60
C LEU A 21 -5.80 -5.21 -9.54
N LEU A 22 -6.77 -4.42 -10.02
CA LEU A 22 -7.82 -4.89 -10.89
C LEU A 22 -7.37 -4.80 -12.35
N ASN A 23 -7.74 -5.80 -13.15
CA ASN A 23 -7.66 -5.69 -14.62
C ASN A 23 -8.80 -4.83 -15.19
N GLU A 24 -8.75 -4.50 -16.47
CA GLU A 24 -9.75 -3.60 -17.10
C GLU A 24 -11.19 -4.12 -16.98
N LYS A 25 -11.42 -5.42 -17.17
CA LYS A 25 -12.75 -6.02 -17.00
C LYS A 25 -13.25 -5.91 -15.55
N GLU A 26 -12.37 -6.20 -14.59
CA GLU A 26 -12.69 -6.07 -13.16
C GLU A 26 -12.98 -4.61 -12.76
N LYS A 27 -12.28 -3.64 -13.35
CA LYS A 27 -12.56 -2.21 -13.14
C LYS A 27 -13.94 -1.83 -13.68
N GLU A 28 -14.30 -2.28 -14.89
CA GLU A 28 -15.62 -2.02 -15.47
C GLU A 28 -16.74 -2.56 -14.58
N GLU A 29 -16.63 -3.82 -14.13
CA GLU A 29 -17.59 -4.44 -13.22
C GLU A 29 -17.68 -3.69 -11.88
N PHE A 30 -16.53 -3.25 -11.35
CA PHE A 30 -16.45 -2.47 -10.11
C PHE A 30 -17.17 -1.12 -10.22
N PHE A 31 -16.93 -0.36 -11.30
CA PHE A 31 -17.58 0.93 -11.49
C PHE A 31 -19.07 0.80 -11.79
N TYR A 32 -19.48 -0.24 -12.53
CA TYR A 32 -20.90 -0.54 -12.73
C TYR A 32 -21.63 -0.78 -11.39
N TYR A 33 -21.01 -1.54 -10.48
CA TYR A 33 -21.55 -1.74 -9.13
C TYR A 33 -21.60 -0.44 -8.32
N LEU A 34 -20.57 0.40 -8.42
CA LEU A 34 -20.48 1.66 -7.68
C LEU A 34 -21.55 2.68 -8.10
N GLN A 35 -21.91 2.70 -9.38
CA GLN A 35 -22.95 3.59 -9.94
C GLN A 35 -24.32 3.39 -9.30
N GLN A 36 -24.61 2.18 -8.79
CA GLN A 36 -25.91 1.83 -8.17
C GLN A 36 -26.23 2.69 -6.93
N TYR A 37 -25.22 3.30 -6.31
CA TYR A 37 -25.40 4.11 -5.12
C TYR A 37 -25.61 5.60 -5.40
N ALA A 38 -25.37 6.07 -6.64
CA ALA A 38 -25.47 7.48 -7.04
C ALA A 38 -24.72 8.44 -6.08
N LYS A 39 -23.51 8.06 -5.66
CA LYS A 39 -22.69 8.81 -4.70
C LYS A 39 -21.35 9.22 -5.29
N PRO A 40 -20.77 10.33 -4.83
CA PRO A 40 -19.44 10.72 -5.24
C PRO A 40 -18.43 9.67 -4.81
N TYR A 41 -17.44 9.44 -5.67
CA TYR A 41 -16.31 8.59 -5.39
C TYR A 41 -15.01 9.27 -5.80
N PHE A 42 -13.95 8.94 -5.10
CA PHE A 42 -12.61 9.45 -5.36
C PHE A 42 -11.63 8.30 -5.32
N ILE A 43 -10.73 8.24 -6.31
CA ILE A 43 -9.73 7.19 -6.41
C ILE A 43 -8.49 7.67 -5.68
N ALA A 44 -8.01 6.88 -4.72
CA ALA A 44 -6.74 7.13 -4.08
C ALA A 44 -5.60 6.64 -4.99
N GLU A 45 -4.59 7.48 -5.17
CA GLU A 45 -3.35 7.10 -5.82
C GLU A 45 -2.37 6.61 -4.76
N GLU A 46 -1.88 5.39 -4.95
CA GLU A 46 -0.80 4.80 -4.15
C GLU A 46 0.47 4.88 -5.00
N LYS A 47 1.46 5.67 -4.56
CA LYS A 47 2.77 5.77 -5.19
C LYS A 47 3.81 5.25 -4.22
N PHE A 48 4.53 4.23 -4.62
CA PHE A 48 5.67 3.75 -3.85
C PHE A 48 6.87 4.61 -4.20
N VAL A 49 7.44 5.23 -3.17
CA VAL A 49 8.33 6.37 -3.39
C VAL A 49 9.77 6.01 -3.11
N ARG A 50 10.02 5.16 -2.11
CA ARG A 50 11.36 4.91 -1.58
C ARG A 50 11.44 3.67 -0.71
N PHE A 51 12.66 3.21 -0.51
CA PHE A 51 13.03 2.27 0.55
C PHE A 51 13.59 3.04 1.72
N VAL A 52 13.39 2.51 2.91
CA VAL A 52 13.99 3.05 4.13
C VAL A 52 14.73 1.94 4.85
N ASP A 53 15.95 2.24 5.28
CA ASP A 53 16.50 1.62 6.48
C ASP A 53 16.28 2.58 7.65
N ASN A 54 16.57 2.16 8.89
CA ASN A 54 16.32 2.98 10.10
C ASN A 54 17.02 4.37 10.10
N GLN A 55 17.87 4.68 9.11
CA GLN A 55 18.73 5.87 9.09
C GLN A 55 18.63 6.67 7.80
N LEU A 56 18.27 6.04 6.67
CA LEU A 56 18.38 6.63 5.34
C LEU A 56 17.19 6.24 4.45
N GLU A 57 16.84 7.17 3.56
CA GLU A 57 15.88 6.94 2.48
C GLU A 57 16.64 6.69 1.17
N TYR A 58 16.19 5.70 0.41
CA TYR A 58 16.81 5.28 -0.84
C TYR A 58 15.78 5.25 -1.96
N ASN A 59 16.18 5.76 -3.12
CA ASN A 59 15.41 5.62 -4.35
C ASN A 59 15.59 4.22 -4.95
N PHE A 60 14.77 3.87 -5.94
CA PHE A 60 14.84 2.59 -6.63
C PHE A 60 16.16 2.35 -7.39
N ASP A 61 16.98 3.38 -7.60
CA ASP A 61 18.26 3.27 -8.29
C ASP A 61 19.26 2.32 -7.59
N ILE A 62 19.10 2.11 -6.27
CA ILE A 62 19.93 1.15 -5.52
C ILE A 62 19.61 -0.32 -5.84
N MET A 63 18.57 -0.56 -6.65
CA MET A 63 18.01 -1.90 -6.88
C MET A 63 18.39 -2.51 -8.23
N VAL A 64 19.29 -1.89 -9.00
CA VAL A 64 19.66 -2.46 -10.29
C VAL A 64 20.62 -3.64 -10.08
N ASP A 65 20.31 -4.77 -10.71
CA ASP A 65 21.12 -6.01 -10.76
C ASP A 65 21.37 -6.76 -9.44
N VAL A 66 20.62 -6.42 -8.38
CA VAL A 66 20.71 -7.08 -7.06
C VAL A 66 19.73 -8.24 -6.91
N ASP A 67 20.11 -9.24 -6.11
CA ASP A 67 19.26 -10.33 -5.66
C ASP A 67 18.65 -9.98 -4.30
N VAL A 68 17.32 -9.93 -4.22
CA VAL A 68 16.60 -9.54 -3.00
C VAL A 68 15.72 -10.67 -2.48
N GLY A 69 15.59 -10.73 -1.16
CA GLY A 69 14.51 -11.48 -0.51
C GLY A 69 13.33 -10.56 -0.21
N ILE A 70 12.09 -11.05 -0.31
CA ILE A 70 10.90 -10.30 0.13
C ILE A 70 10.12 -11.07 1.19
N PHE A 71 9.59 -10.38 2.19
CA PHE A 71 8.74 -11.01 3.19
C PHE A 71 7.64 -10.08 3.72
N SER A 72 6.53 -10.65 4.18
CA SER A 72 5.46 -9.87 4.82
C SER A 72 4.63 -10.71 5.79
N GLY A 73 4.05 -10.03 6.79
CA GLY A 73 3.14 -10.55 7.82
C GLY A 73 1.82 -9.79 7.84
N LEU A 74 1.13 -9.79 6.69
CA LEU A 74 -0.15 -9.14 6.45
C LEU A 74 -1.30 -10.15 6.43
N GLY A 75 -2.52 -9.65 6.60
CA GLY A 75 -3.73 -10.44 6.34
C GLY A 75 -3.87 -10.89 4.87
N ASN A 76 -3.14 -10.28 3.94
CA ASN A 76 -3.01 -10.71 2.55
C ASN A 76 -1.59 -10.39 2.02
N ASN A 77 -0.67 -11.36 2.16
CA ASN A 77 0.72 -11.23 1.69
C ASN A 77 0.84 -11.19 0.17
N ASP A 78 -0.05 -11.88 -0.56
CA ASP A 78 -0.01 -11.96 -2.03
C ASP A 78 -0.09 -10.59 -2.68
N GLN A 79 -0.82 -9.66 -2.06
CA GLN A 79 -0.88 -8.28 -2.54
C GLN A 79 0.52 -7.64 -2.57
N PHE A 80 1.28 -7.79 -1.49
CA PHE A 80 2.63 -7.25 -1.40
C PHE A 80 3.58 -7.94 -2.37
N PHE A 81 3.49 -9.27 -2.50
CA PHE A 81 4.38 -10.00 -3.41
C PHE A 81 4.10 -9.70 -4.88
N ARG A 82 2.83 -9.63 -5.31
CA ARG A 82 2.48 -9.21 -6.68
C ARG A 82 3.00 -7.82 -7.00
N TYR A 83 2.91 -6.92 -6.03
CA TYR A 83 3.47 -5.59 -6.17
C TYR A 83 4.99 -5.64 -6.35
N MET A 84 5.71 -6.36 -5.49
CA MET A 84 7.17 -6.49 -5.57
C MET A 84 7.64 -7.12 -6.88
N MET A 85 6.91 -8.11 -7.41
CA MET A 85 7.21 -8.69 -8.73
C MET A 85 7.07 -7.65 -9.84
N ASN A 86 5.99 -6.85 -9.85
CA ASN A 86 5.83 -5.76 -10.81
C ASN A 86 6.94 -4.69 -10.68
N CYS A 87 7.47 -4.47 -9.48
CA CYS A 87 8.61 -3.59 -9.26
C CYS A 87 9.92 -4.20 -9.77
N ALA A 88 10.16 -5.49 -9.53
CA ALA A 88 11.34 -6.19 -10.00
C ALA A 88 11.54 -6.00 -11.51
N ASP A 89 10.46 -6.19 -12.27
CA ASP A 89 10.45 -6.02 -13.73
C ASP A 89 10.77 -4.59 -14.18
N LYS A 90 10.37 -3.58 -13.39
CA LYS A 90 10.56 -2.15 -13.74
C LYS A 90 11.88 -1.59 -13.27
N CYS A 91 12.38 -2.06 -12.13
CA CYS A 91 13.53 -1.49 -11.42
C CYS A 91 14.80 -2.33 -11.59
N GLY A 92 14.71 -3.54 -12.15
CA GLY A 92 15.86 -4.34 -12.54
C GLY A 92 16.51 -5.16 -11.41
N PHE A 93 15.80 -5.45 -10.32
CA PHE A 93 16.25 -6.42 -9.30
C PHE A 93 15.64 -7.81 -9.54
N ARG A 94 16.23 -8.84 -8.93
CA ARG A 94 15.74 -10.22 -8.96
C ARG A 94 15.23 -10.64 -7.59
N ILE A 95 14.00 -11.15 -7.51
CA ILE A 95 13.46 -11.71 -6.27
C ILE A 95 13.91 -13.17 -6.17
N LYS A 96 14.82 -13.46 -5.23
CA LYS A 96 15.36 -14.80 -5.01
C LYS A 96 14.53 -15.62 -4.03
N TYR A 97 14.00 -14.97 -2.99
CA TYR A 97 13.19 -15.62 -1.96
C TYR A 97 11.93 -14.82 -1.65
N MET A 98 10.84 -15.54 -1.39
CA MET A 98 9.59 -14.98 -0.87
C MET A 98 9.22 -15.72 0.42
N LYS A 99 9.02 -14.99 1.52
CA LYS A 99 8.63 -15.59 2.81
C LYS A 99 7.35 -14.97 3.36
N SER A 100 6.32 -15.79 3.48
CA SER A 100 5.06 -15.42 4.13
C SER A 100 5.14 -15.68 5.63
N PHE A 101 4.76 -14.68 6.41
CA PHE A 101 4.48 -14.81 7.83
C PHE A 101 2.98 -14.61 8.10
N PRO A 102 2.45 -15.13 9.22
CA PRO A 102 1.08 -14.85 9.66
C PRO A 102 0.82 -13.36 9.87
N ASP A 103 -0.43 -12.91 9.74
CA ASP A 103 -0.78 -11.54 10.14
C ASP A 103 -0.47 -11.35 11.62
N HIS A 104 -0.01 -10.15 11.98
CA HIS A 104 0.45 -9.82 13.33
C HIS A 104 1.63 -10.64 13.87
N TYR A 105 2.43 -11.26 13.01
CA TYR A 105 3.67 -11.92 13.44
C TYR A 105 4.59 -10.96 14.20
N ASP A 106 5.19 -11.45 15.30
CA ASP A 106 5.97 -10.64 16.26
C ASP A 106 7.49 -10.66 15.99
N TYR A 107 7.93 -11.43 14.99
CA TYR A 107 9.31 -11.50 14.51
C TYR A 107 10.38 -11.85 15.56
N LYS A 108 10.01 -12.40 16.73
CA LYS A 108 11.01 -12.80 17.75
C LYS A 108 11.98 -13.88 17.28
N LYS A 109 11.52 -14.75 16.39
CA LYS A 109 12.33 -15.78 15.71
C LYS A 109 12.30 -15.53 14.22
N LEU A 110 12.91 -14.42 13.81
CA LEU A 110 13.12 -14.14 12.39
C LEU A 110 14.30 -14.98 11.89
N ASP A 111 14.01 -15.77 10.87
CA ASP A 111 14.98 -16.60 10.18
C ASP A 111 14.84 -16.32 8.68
N LEU A 112 15.90 -15.81 8.08
CA LEU A 112 15.93 -15.41 6.67
C LEU A 112 17.22 -15.92 6.04
N TYR A 113 17.17 -16.23 4.74
CA TYR A 113 18.36 -16.60 3.99
C TYR A 113 19.32 -15.40 3.85
N LYS A 114 20.62 -15.65 3.95
CA LYS A 114 21.66 -14.61 3.92
C LYS A 114 22.36 -14.48 2.55
N ASP A 115 21.97 -15.29 1.56
CA ASP A 115 22.52 -15.28 0.21
C ASP A 115 21.70 -14.38 -0.74
N VAL A 116 21.37 -13.19 -0.26
CA VAL A 116 20.75 -12.06 -0.99
C VAL A 116 21.45 -10.78 -0.56
N ASP A 117 21.43 -9.76 -1.42
CA ASP A 117 22.02 -8.46 -1.11
C ASP A 117 21.27 -7.78 0.06
N PHE A 118 19.94 -7.90 0.07
CA PHE A 118 19.09 -7.40 1.14
C PHE A 118 17.68 -7.99 1.12
N TRP A 119 16.95 -7.77 2.22
CA TRP A 119 15.54 -8.13 2.34
C TRP A 119 14.64 -6.90 2.28
N ILE A 120 13.46 -7.06 1.68
CA ILE A 120 12.44 -6.01 1.61
C ILE A 120 11.18 -6.50 2.32
N THR A 121 10.62 -5.64 3.16
CA THR A 121 9.33 -5.89 3.82
C THR A 121 8.44 -4.66 3.80
N THR A 122 7.24 -4.77 4.39
CA THR A 122 6.35 -3.63 4.57
C THR A 122 6.81 -2.77 5.74
N TYR A 123 6.53 -1.46 5.70
CA TYR A 123 6.79 -0.60 6.86
C TYR A 123 6.12 -1.12 8.15
N LYS A 124 4.91 -1.68 8.05
CA LYS A 124 4.19 -2.29 9.19
C LYS A 124 4.97 -3.43 9.85
N ASP A 125 5.65 -4.26 9.08
CA ASP A 125 6.45 -5.37 9.63
C ASP A 125 7.83 -4.89 10.06
N PHE A 126 8.41 -3.95 9.32
CA PHE A 126 9.70 -3.34 9.65
C PHE A 126 9.73 -2.73 11.05
N ILE A 127 8.69 -1.99 11.46
CA ILE A 127 8.64 -1.36 12.80
C ILE A 127 8.60 -2.36 13.97
N LYS A 128 8.39 -3.65 13.70
CA LYS A 128 8.39 -4.72 14.72
C LYS A 128 9.77 -5.37 14.89
N LEU A 129 10.69 -5.10 13.97
CA LEU A 129 12.03 -5.68 13.97
C LEU A 129 12.93 -4.90 14.93
N ASN A 130 13.80 -5.62 15.63
CA ASN A 130 14.84 -4.97 16.41
C ASN A 130 16.02 -4.53 15.51
N PRO A 131 16.83 -3.56 15.95
CA PRO A 131 17.97 -3.06 15.16
C PRO A 131 18.98 -4.16 14.80
N GLU A 132 19.17 -5.16 15.65
CA GLU A 132 20.08 -6.28 15.40
C GLU A 132 19.62 -7.13 14.22
N GLN A 133 18.32 -7.44 14.12
CA GLN A 133 17.71 -8.17 13.01
C GLN A 133 17.79 -7.39 11.70
N ILE A 134 17.49 -6.09 11.75
CA ILE A 134 17.59 -5.21 10.57
C ILE A 134 19.01 -5.23 10.02
N LYS A 135 20.02 -5.14 10.91
CA LYS A 135 21.43 -5.17 10.52
C LYS A 135 21.89 -6.55 10.07
N GLU A 136 21.47 -7.62 10.75
CA GLU A 136 21.89 -9.00 10.45
C GLU A 136 21.45 -9.44 9.04
N TYR A 137 20.25 -9.04 8.63
CA TYR A 137 19.66 -9.45 7.36
C TYR A 137 19.62 -8.33 6.32
N ASN A 138 20.20 -7.16 6.62
CA ASN A 138 20.15 -5.97 5.77
C ASN A 138 18.73 -5.69 5.27
N ILE A 139 17.81 -5.33 6.18
CA ILE A 139 16.38 -5.22 5.88
C ILE A 139 16.01 -3.78 5.54
N PHE A 140 15.25 -3.62 4.45
CA PHE A 140 14.62 -2.37 4.04
C PHE A 140 13.10 -2.47 4.13
N ALA A 141 12.46 -1.35 4.45
CA ALA A 141 11.03 -1.20 4.36
C ALA A 141 10.64 -0.49 3.07
N LEU A 142 9.63 -1.01 2.39
CA LEU A 142 8.98 -0.31 1.29
C LEU A 142 8.02 0.76 1.85
N MET A 143 8.25 2.02 1.47
CA MET A 143 7.38 3.15 1.78
C MET A 143 6.47 3.49 0.60
N TYR A 144 5.21 3.77 0.91
CA TYR A 144 4.25 4.27 -0.06
C TYR A 144 3.61 5.56 0.43
N ASP A 145 3.41 6.47 -0.51
CA ASP A 145 2.61 7.66 -0.35
C ASP A 145 1.21 7.38 -0.88
N LEU A 146 0.21 7.80 -0.10
CA LEU A 146 -1.18 7.77 -0.48
C LEU A 146 -1.63 9.19 -0.72
N SER A 147 -2.05 9.51 -1.95
CA SER A 147 -2.63 10.80 -2.30
C SER A 147 -4.08 10.66 -2.72
N LEU A 148 -4.90 11.64 -2.34
CA LEU A 148 -6.27 11.78 -2.81
C LEU A 148 -6.34 13.00 -3.74
N PRO A 149 -7.22 12.98 -4.74
CA PRO A 149 -7.38 14.09 -5.66
C PRO A 149 -7.88 15.35 -4.93
N ASP A 150 -7.49 16.54 -5.38
CA ASP A 150 -7.89 17.83 -4.78
C ASP A 150 -9.42 17.98 -4.69
N GLU A 151 -10.15 17.40 -5.65
CA GLU A 151 -11.60 17.36 -5.70
C GLU A 151 -12.21 16.70 -4.45
N TYR A 152 -11.54 15.69 -3.88
CA TYR A 152 -11.97 15.05 -2.63
C TYR A 152 -11.95 16.06 -1.47
N PHE A 153 -10.85 16.81 -1.32
CA PHE A 153 -10.69 17.77 -0.24
C PHE A 153 -11.67 18.94 -0.40
N LYS A 154 -11.85 19.44 -1.63
CA LYS A 154 -12.87 20.46 -1.96
C LYS A 154 -14.28 19.97 -1.62
N TYR A 155 -14.59 18.71 -1.91
CA TYR A 155 -15.88 18.10 -1.58
C TYR A 155 -16.10 18.05 -0.07
N LEU A 156 -15.12 17.57 0.69
CA LEU A 156 -15.19 17.50 2.15
C LEU A 156 -15.36 18.89 2.78
N GLU A 157 -14.56 19.86 2.33
CA GLU A 157 -14.64 21.24 2.81
C GLU A 157 -16.06 21.78 2.59
N LYS A 158 -16.59 21.69 1.37
CA LYS A 158 -17.96 22.11 1.06
C LYS A 158 -19.00 21.46 1.97
N LYS A 159 -18.88 20.15 2.24
CA LYS A 159 -19.80 19.44 3.14
C LYS A 159 -19.70 19.91 4.59
N LEU A 160 -18.49 20.18 5.08
CA LEU A 160 -18.26 20.71 6.42
C LEU A 160 -18.84 22.12 6.59
N TYR A 161 -18.68 22.98 5.58
CA TYR A 161 -19.26 24.33 5.57
C TYR A 161 -20.80 24.27 5.62
N ILE A 162 -21.41 23.47 4.75
CA ILE A 162 -22.87 23.29 4.72
C ILE A 162 -23.38 22.79 6.08
N ARG A 163 -22.70 21.81 6.69
CA ARG A 163 -23.09 21.26 8.00
C ARG A 163 -23.00 22.28 9.13
N LYS A 164 -22.10 23.25 9.03
CA LYS A 164 -21.96 24.36 9.97
C LYS A 164 -22.89 25.55 9.68
N GLY A 165 -23.72 25.47 8.63
CA GLY A 165 -24.56 26.59 8.19
C GLY A 165 -23.75 27.75 7.59
N LEU A 166 -22.51 27.50 7.18
CA LEU A 166 -21.60 28.49 6.62
C LEU A 166 -21.63 28.44 5.08
N LYS A 167 -21.40 29.57 4.42
CA LYS A 167 -21.17 29.60 2.97
C LYS A 167 -19.80 28.99 2.65
N PRO A 168 -19.70 28.03 1.73
CA PRO A 168 -18.40 27.51 1.30
C PRO A 168 -17.57 28.63 0.66
N PRO A 169 -16.23 28.58 0.78
CA PRO A 169 -15.36 29.58 0.19
C PRO A 169 -15.53 29.62 -1.33
N SER A 170 -15.72 30.83 -1.88
CA SER A 170 -15.72 31.08 -3.31
C SER A 170 -14.28 31.14 -3.80
N ARG A 171 -13.80 30.07 -4.42
CA ARG A 171 -12.63 30.12 -5.31
C ARG A 171 -13.10 29.88 -6.73
#